data_AF-A0A545TI67-F1
#
_entry.id   AF-A0A545TI67-F1
#
_cell.length_a   1.000
_cell.length_b   1.000
_cell.length_c   1.000
_cell.angle_alpha   90.00
_cell.angle_beta   90.00
_cell.angle_gamma   90.00
#
_symmetry.space_group_name_H-M   'P 1'
#
loop_
_entity.id
_entity.type
_entity.pdbx_description
1 polymer ?
#
loop_
_entity_poly.entity_id
_entity_poly.type
_entity_poly.pdbx_seq_one_letter_code
_entity_poly.pdbx_strand_id
1 'polypeptide(L)' 'MKWYTLENGRLCLGTDKNRLANFHIATDVTLEANLSLPLLEEHVELIGSYPEDWYSDDTIENKINNTAKHFFGLSQTAFA' A
#
# COMPACT_ATOMS: atom_id res chain seq x y z
N MET A 1 9.10 3.27 -4.71
CA MET A 1 7.64 3.27 -4.45
C MET A 1 7.42 3.64 -2.99
N LYS A 2 6.23 4.12 -2.60
CA LYS A 2 5.94 4.48 -1.21
C LYS A 2 4.49 4.21 -0.83
N TRP A 3 4.29 3.87 0.44
CA TRP A 3 2.99 3.90 1.10
C TRP A 3 2.65 5.34 1.47
N TYR A 4 1.43 5.79 1.17
CA TYR A 4 0.96 7.11 1.57
C TYR A 4 -0.56 7.15 1.75
N THR A 5 -1.04 8.06 2.57
CA THR A 5 -2.48 8.30 2.72
C THR A 5 -2.97 9.29 1.67
N LEU A 6 -4.18 9.04 1.18
CA LEU A 6 -4.96 9.97 0.37
C LEU A 6 -5.67 10.99 1.27
N GLU A 7 -6.26 12.03 0.67
CA GLU A 7 -7.01 13.07 1.39
C GLU A 7 -8.18 12.53 2.23
N ASN A 8 -8.71 11.36 1.86
CA ASN A 8 -9.78 10.66 2.58
C ASN A 8 -9.26 9.67 3.64
N GLY A 9 -7.96 9.69 3.95
CA GLY A 9 -7.33 8.78 4.91
C GLY A 9 -7.04 7.37 4.40
N ARG A 10 -7.48 7.00 3.19
CA ARG A 10 -7.18 5.67 2.63
C ARG A 10 -5.69 5.53 2.32
N LEU A 11 -5.14 4.40 2.74
CA LEU A 11 -3.76 4.04 2.45
C LEU A 11 -3.63 3.62 0.98
N CYS A 12 -2.54 4.03 0.36
CA CYS A 12 -2.21 3.75 -1.03
C CYS A 12 -0.75 3.34 -1.16
N LEU A 13 -0.48 2.41 -2.08
CA LEU A 13 0.87 2.11 -2.55
C LEU A 13 1.05 2.60 -3.98
N GLY A 14 2.08 3.41 -4.22
CA GLY A 14 2.30 3.95 -5.55
C GLY A 14 3.65 4.60 -5.78
N THR A 15 3.92 4.88 -7.05
CA THR A 15 5.07 5.68 -7.49
C THR A 15 4.73 7.17 -7.44
N ASP A 16 5.72 8.03 -7.20
CA ASP A 16 5.48 9.47 -7.16
C ASP A 16 4.79 9.93 -8.45
N LYS A 17 3.75 10.78 -8.31
CA LYS A 17 2.86 11.27 -9.39
C LYS A 17 3.59 11.85 -10.62
N ASN A 18 4.89 12.09 -10.53
CA ASN A 18 5.71 12.72 -11.56
C ASN A 18 6.46 11.74 -12.48
N ARG A 19 6.24 10.42 -12.41
CA ARG A 19 6.91 9.44 -13.29
C ARG A 19 5.94 8.76 -14.27
N LEU A 20 6.44 8.54 -15.49
CA LEU A 20 5.72 8.07 -16.69
C LEU A 20 5.02 6.69 -16.56
N ALA A 21 5.24 5.96 -15.48
CA ALA A 21 4.54 4.71 -15.16
C ALA A 21 3.83 4.88 -13.81
N ASN A 22 2.58 5.34 -13.85
CA ASN A 22 1.79 5.60 -12.66
C ASN A 22 1.25 4.28 -12.08
N PHE A 23 2.05 3.61 -11.24
CA PHE A 23 1.53 2.53 -10.42
C PHE A 23 0.84 3.12 -9.20
N HIS A 24 -0.43 2.78 -8.98
CA HIS A 24 -1.22 3.34 -7.89
C HIS A 24 -2.33 2.37 -7.48
N ILE A 25 -2.27 1.83 -6.26
CA ILE A 25 -3.29 0.95 -5.70
C ILE A 25 -3.74 1.50 -4.36
N ALA A 26 -5.02 1.89 -4.27
CA ALA A 26 -5.66 2.30 -3.03
C ALA A 26 -6.21 1.07 -2.31
N THR A 27 -5.89 0.92 -1.03
CA THR A 27 -6.30 -0.22 -0.20
C THR A 27 -7.57 0.08 0.58
N ASP A 28 -8.12 -0.92 1.27
CA ASP A 28 -9.27 -0.73 2.16
C ASP A 28 -8.87 -0.15 3.52
N VAL A 29 -7.57 -0.09 3.82
CA VAL A 29 -7.06 0.41 5.09
C VAL A 29 -7.21 1.93 5.13
N THR A 30 -7.83 2.43 6.20
CA THR A 30 -7.96 3.86 6.46
C THR A 30 -7.18 4.21 7.72
N LEU A 31 -6.36 5.25 7.64
CA LEU A 31 -5.56 5.76 8.75
C LEU A 31 -6.02 7.17 9.12
N GLU A 32 -6.07 7.47 10.41
CA GLU A 32 -6.40 8.82 10.90
C GLU A 32 -5.25 9.81 10.68
N ALA A 33 -4.01 9.30 10.69
CA ALA A 33 -2.80 10.09 10.52
C ALA A 33 -2.29 10.02 9.08
N ASN A 34 -1.72 11.14 8.61
CA ASN A 34 -1.05 11.16 7.33
C ASN A 34 0.22 10.31 7.34
N LEU A 35 0.31 9.38 6.41
CA LEU A 35 1.45 8.49 6.24
C LEU A 35 2.20 8.83 4.95
N SER A 36 3.52 8.73 4.98
CA SER A 36 4.37 8.71 3.80
C SER A 36 5.63 7.93 4.11
N LEU A 37 5.65 6.64 3.81
CA LEU A 37 6.75 5.72 4.10
C LEU A 37 7.25 5.04 2.83
N PRO A 38 8.57 4.85 2.66
CA PRO A 38 9.09 4.08 1.54
C PRO A 38 8.56 2.64 1.57
N LEU A 39 8.42 2.03 0.39
CA LEU A 39 8.19 0.59 0.29
C LEU A 39 9.49 -0.14 0.71
N LEU A 40 9.44 -0.82 1.85
CA LEU A 40 10.53 -1.67 2.35
C LEU A 40 10.47 -3.10 1.79
N GLU A 41 11.60 -3.81 1.84
CA GLU A 41 11.76 -5.20 1.37
C GLU A 41 10.78 -6.17 2.03
N GLU A 42 10.59 -6.08 3.35
CA GLU A 42 9.63 -6.90 4.12
C GLU A 42 8.18 -6.81 3.60
N HIS A 43 7.78 -5.65 3.04
CA HIS A 43 6.46 -5.52 2.43
C HIS A 43 6.39 -6.29 1.11
N VAL A 44 7.46 -6.26 0.31
CA VAL A 44 7.55 -6.96 -0.99
C VAL A 44 7.55 -8.47 -0.77
N GLU A 45 8.29 -8.94 0.24
CA GLU A 45 8.28 -10.34 0.65
C GLU A 45 6.86 -10.80 1.02
N LEU A 46 6.11 -10.01 1.80
CA LEU A 46 4.74 -10.36 2.16
C LEU A 46 3.76 -10.27 0.99
N ILE A 47 3.94 -9.31 0.07
CA ILE A 47 3.16 -9.23 -1.18
C ILE A 47 3.37 -10.49 -2.02
N GLY A 48 4.56 -11.08 -1.99
CA GLY A 48 4.88 -12.30 -2.74
C GLY A 48 4.90 -12.09 -4.25
N SER A 49 5.25 -10.88 -4.69
CA SER A 49 5.38 -10.48 -6.10
C SER A 49 6.32 -9.28 -6.15
N TYR A 50 7.29 -9.27 -7.08
CA TYR A 50 8.24 -8.17 -7.18
C TYR A 50 7.64 -6.97 -7.93
N PRO A 51 8.00 -5.72 -7.58
CA PRO A 51 7.41 -4.53 -8.19
C PRO A 51 7.44 -4.46 -9.72
N GLU A 52 8.45 -5.05 -10.35
CA GLU A 52 8.59 -5.18 -11.80
C GLU A 52 7.48 -6.01 -12.46
N ASP A 53 6.90 -6.98 -11.75
CA ASP A 53 5.91 -7.93 -12.27
C ASP A 53 4.46 -7.51 -11.97
N TRP A 54 4.26 -6.49 -11.14
CA TRP A 54 2.96 -6.10 -10.61
C TRP A 54 1.92 -5.74 -11.68
N TYR A 55 2.35 -5.20 -12.83
CA TYR A 55 1.42 -4.93 -13.95
C TYR A 55 0.89 -6.19 -14.65
N SER A 56 1.58 -7.33 -14.48
CA SER A 56 1.19 -8.62 -15.04
C SER A 56 0.58 -9.57 -14.01
N ASP A 57 0.51 -9.16 -12.75
CA ASP A 57 -0.06 -9.94 -11.66
C ASP A 57 -1.51 -9.52 -11.42
N ASP A 58 -2.46 -10.28 -11.98
CA ASP A 58 -3.90 -10.04 -11.86
C ASP A 58 -4.41 -10.04 -10.40
N THR A 59 -3.60 -10.52 -9.45
CA THR A 59 -3.95 -10.60 -8.02
C THR A 59 -3.26 -9.53 -7.18
N ILE A 60 -2.48 -8.63 -7.80
CA ILE A 60 -1.62 -7.69 -7.08
C ILE A 60 -2.38 -6.75 -6.14
N GLU A 61 -3.56 -6.30 -6.54
CA GLU A 61 -4.41 -5.43 -5.71
C GLU A 61 -4.78 -6.12 -4.39
N ASN A 62 -5.17 -7.40 -4.46
CA ASN A 62 -5.50 -8.19 -3.28
C ASN A 62 -4.28 -8.42 -2.39
N LYS A 63 -3.12 -8.73 -2.99
CA LYS A 63 -1.86 -8.92 -2.26
C LYS A 63 -1.46 -7.66 -1.50
N ILE A 64 -1.44 -6.51 -2.18
CA ILE A 64 -1.12 -5.21 -1.58
C ILE A 64 -2.13 -4.85 -0.49
N ASN A 65 -3.43 -5.08 -0.70
CA ASN A 65 -4.45 -4.81 0.30
C ASN A 65 -4.27 -5.69 1.56
N ASN A 66 -3.93 -6.96 1.39
CA ASN A 66 -3.66 -7.86 2.51
C ASN A 66 -2.39 -7.45 3.27
N THR A 67 -1.32 -7.09 2.56
CA THR A 67 -0.10 -6.55 3.15
C THR A 67 -0.39 -5.25 3.91
N ALA A 68 -1.21 -4.36 3.36
CA ALA A 68 -1.63 -3.15 4.05
C ALA A 68 -2.40 -3.47 5.33
N LYS A 69 -3.33 -4.42 5.30
CA LYS A 69 -4.08 -4.86 6.49
C LYS A 69 -3.15 -5.44 7.56
N HIS A 70 -2.12 -6.19 7.16
CA HIS A 70 -1.15 -6.78 8.07
C HIS A 70 -0.33 -5.71 8.82
N PHE A 71 0.27 -4.76 8.09
CA PHE A 71 1.19 -3.77 8.67
C PHE A 71 0.48 -2.55 9.26
N PHE A 72 -0.66 -2.14 8.69
CA PHE A 72 -1.33 -0.88 9.03
C PHE A 72 -2.78 -1.05 9.49
N GLY A 73 -3.41 -2.22 9.24
CA GLY A 73 -4.81 -2.45 9.60
C GLY A 73 -5.06 -2.69 11.09
N LEU A 74 -4.03 -3.06 11.86
CA LEU A 74 -4.15 -3.30 13.30
C LEU A 74 -4.17 -2.02 14.15
N SER A 75 -3.94 -0.84 13.56
CA SER A 75 -3.94 0.43 14.31
C SER A 75 -5.35 0.96 14.64
N GLN A 76 -6.43 0.26 14.27
CA GLN A 76 -7.81 0.67 14.57
C GLN A 76 -8.48 -0.11 15.73
N THR A 77 -7.82 -1.11 16.34
CA THR A 77 -8.41 -1.93 17.43
C THR A 77 -7.77 -1.71 18.80
N ALA A 78 -7.46 -0.48 19.16
CA ALA A 78 -7.21 -0.11 20.56
C ALA A 78 -7.90 1.22 20.85
N PHE A 79 -8.82 1.21 21.83
CA PHE A 79 -9.71 2.30 22.28
C PHE A 79 -11.14 2.29 21.70
N ALA A 80 -11.93 1.34 22.20
CA ALA A 80 -13.32 1.57 22.59
C ALA A 80 -13.44 1.30 24.09
#